data_AF-A0A0N8GLJ3-F1
#
_entry.id   AF-A0A0N8GLJ3-F1
#
_cell.length_a   1.000
_cell.length_b   1.000
_cell.length_c   1.000
_cell.angle_alpha   90.00
_cell.angle_beta   90.00
_cell.angle_gamma   90.00
#
_symmetry.space_group_name_H-M   'P 1'
#
loop_
_entity.id
_entity.type
_entity.pdbx_description
1 polymer ?
#
loop_
_entity_poly.entity_id
_entity_poly.type
_entity_poly.pdbx_seq_one_letter_code
_entity_poly.pdbx_strand_id
1 'polypeptide(L)'
;MNPDTGSDAKKSQIPQSAYMKNLSSESVDAQVVQMQQSGASRVEANSIEATDSFLGEVHTQNATIKRGFTGYLHTDQIASEQGIAGVVTTNDAVIHGTSGVMVAQSVRMTESRSGVIVAREIHGAKVKTVFLLSTRVDAPVETVVDTRSIALFGAAAGLVFGIITGLFRWLRYRR
;
A
#
# COMPACT_ATOMS: atom_id res chain seq x y z
N MET A 1 -54.37 2.37 27.73
CA MET A 1 -53.84 1.19 28.43
C MET A 1 -53.93 0.00 27.51
N ASN A 2 -52.96 -0.18 26.61
CA ASN A 2 -52.08 -1.35 26.51
C ASN A 2 -51.02 -1.06 25.43
N PRO A 3 -49.76 -1.49 25.61
CA PRO A 3 -48.64 -1.14 24.76
C PRO A 3 -48.49 -2.17 23.64
N ASP A 4 -48.19 -1.72 22.42
CA ASP A 4 -47.73 -2.62 21.37
C ASP A 4 -46.21 -2.53 21.29
N THR A 5 -45.58 -3.54 21.88
CA THR A 5 -44.16 -3.83 21.83
C THR A 5 -43.87 -4.59 20.54
N GLY A 6 -43.38 -3.90 19.52
CA GLY A 6 -42.59 -4.48 18.43
C GLY A 6 -41.30 -3.69 18.35
N SER A 7 -40.20 -4.12 18.97
CA SER A 7 -39.25 -5.06 18.35
C SER A 7 -38.92 -4.71 16.89
N ASP A 8 -38.75 -3.42 16.58
CA ASP A 8 -37.99 -3.01 15.42
C ASP A 8 -36.51 -3.34 15.68
N ALA A 9 -36.14 -4.49 15.13
CA ALA A 9 -34.79 -4.94 14.94
C ALA A 9 -33.91 -3.75 14.55
N LYS A 10 -32.93 -3.49 15.41
CA LYS A 10 -31.77 -2.62 15.19
C LYS A 10 -31.01 -3.15 13.96
N LYS A 11 -31.55 -2.94 12.75
CA LYS A 11 -30.80 -3.03 11.49
C LYS A 11 -29.70 -2.01 11.68
N SER A 12 -28.48 -2.50 11.87
CA SER A 12 -27.27 -1.71 11.83
C SER A 12 -27.22 -1.11 10.43
N GLN A 13 -27.86 0.06 10.27
CA GLN A 13 -27.78 0.87 9.07
C GLN A 13 -26.36 1.39 9.05
N ILE A 14 -25.48 0.62 8.41
CA ILE A 14 -24.15 1.09 8.05
C ILE A 14 -24.38 2.42 7.32
N PRO A 15 -23.77 3.53 7.78
CA PRO A 15 -23.98 4.82 7.17
C PRO A 15 -23.64 4.75 5.68
N GLN A 16 -24.51 5.30 4.83
CA GLN A 16 -24.28 5.29 3.38
C GLN A 16 -23.00 6.05 3.00
N SER A 17 -22.64 7.07 3.77
CA SER A 17 -21.40 7.81 3.56
C SER A 17 -20.80 8.27 4.88
N ALA A 18 -19.50 8.12 5.03
CA ALA A 18 -18.73 8.74 6.11
C ALA A 18 -17.75 9.75 5.51
N TYR A 19 -17.83 10.99 5.99
CA TYR A 19 -16.87 12.04 5.64
C TYR A 19 -16.03 12.38 6.86
N MET A 20 -14.70 12.27 6.72
CA MET A 20 -13.75 12.57 7.78
C MET A 20 -12.78 13.65 7.31
N LYS A 21 -12.68 14.71 8.12
CA LYS A 21 -11.75 15.80 7.88
C LYS A 21 -11.05 16.21 9.17
N ASN A 22 -9.72 16.17 9.20
CA ASN A 22 -8.92 16.45 10.41
C ASN A 22 -9.28 15.57 11.61
N LEU A 23 -9.69 14.32 11.34
CA LEU A 23 -10.10 13.37 12.37
C LEU A 23 -9.24 12.12 12.31
N SER A 24 -9.03 11.50 13.47
CA SER A 24 -8.47 10.17 13.59
C SER A 24 -9.54 9.25 14.16
N SER A 25 -9.83 8.15 13.48
CA SER A 25 -10.72 7.10 14.00
C SER A 25 -9.94 5.80 14.12
N GLU A 26 -10.34 4.96 15.08
CA GLU A 26 -9.82 3.60 15.14
C GLU A 26 -10.43 2.74 14.03
N SER A 27 -11.75 2.85 13.83
CA SER A 27 -12.49 2.09 12.83
C SER A 27 -13.48 2.98 12.09
N VAL A 28 -13.65 2.75 10.79
CA VAL A 28 -14.62 3.44 9.94
C VAL A 28 -15.33 2.38 9.11
N ASP A 29 -16.65 2.30 9.25
CA ASP A 29 -17.52 1.40 8.50
C ASP A 29 -18.62 2.24 7.84
N ALA A 30 -18.60 2.28 6.51
CA ALA A 30 -19.59 2.99 5.70
C ALA A 30 -19.57 2.44 4.27
N GLN A 31 -20.64 2.65 3.49
CA GLN A 31 -20.61 2.23 2.08
C GLN A 31 -19.60 3.04 1.26
N VAL A 32 -19.53 4.35 1.52
CA VAL A 32 -18.57 5.26 0.90
C VAL A 32 -17.83 6.02 1.99
N VAL A 33 -16.50 5.98 1.96
CA VAL A 33 -15.66 6.70 2.91
C VAL A 33 -14.84 7.74 2.17
N GLN A 34 -14.97 8.99 2.60
CA GLN A 34 -14.16 10.10 2.12
C GLN A 34 -13.32 10.63 3.27
N MET A 35 -12.00 10.61 3.09
CA MET A 35 -11.04 11.06 4.09
C MET A 35 -10.17 12.15 3.52
N GLN A 36 -10.10 13.26 4.24
CA GLN A 36 -9.23 14.37 3.91
C GLN A 36 -8.42 14.75 5.16
N GLN A 37 -7.09 14.74 5.07
CA GLN A 37 -6.23 15.13 6.19
C GLN A 37 -6.58 14.35 7.48
N SER A 38 -6.88 13.07 7.33
CA SER A 38 -7.48 12.23 8.38
C SER A 38 -6.79 10.86 8.49
N GLY A 39 -6.90 10.24 9.67
CA GLY A 39 -6.32 8.95 9.98
C GLY A 39 -7.37 7.89 10.30
N ALA A 40 -7.18 6.66 9.84
CA ALA A 40 -7.98 5.52 10.29
C ALA A 40 -7.13 4.26 10.42
N SER A 41 -7.26 3.54 11.54
CA SER A 41 -6.55 2.27 11.72
C SER A 41 -7.20 1.14 10.94
N ARG A 42 -8.54 1.08 10.88
CA ARG A 42 -9.31 0.13 10.07
C ARG A 42 -10.39 0.86 9.27
N VAL A 43 -10.47 0.59 7.97
CA VAL A 43 -11.54 1.10 7.11
C VAL A 43 -12.16 -0.05 6.32
N GLU A 44 -13.47 -0.19 6.44
CA GLU A 44 -14.27 -1.14 5.67
C GLU A 44 -15.33 -0.35 4.91
N ALA A 45 -15.25 -0.40 3.58
CA ALA A 45 -16.18 0.33 2.72
C ALA A 45 -16.23 -0.23 1.31
N ASN A 46 -17.27 0.03 0.54
CA ASN A 46 -17.30 -0.36 -0.87
C ASN A 46 -16.41 0.54 -1.73
N SER A 47 -16.34 1.83 -1.37
CA SER A 47 -15.52 2.82 -2.07
C SER A 47 -14.83 3.73 -1.07
N ILE A 48 -13.53 3.97 -1.27
CA ILE A 48 -12.74 4.87 -0.44
C ILE A 48 -12.07 5.92 -1.31
N GLU A 49 -12.21 7.18 -0.93
CA GLU A 49 -11.43 8.28 -1.47
C GLU A 49 -10.63 8.93 -0.34
N ALA A 50 -9.31 8.84 -0.42
CA ALA A 50 -8.40 9.34 0.61
C ALA A 50 -7.43 10.38 0.03
N THR A 51 -7.36 11.54 0.68
CA THR A 51 -6.47 12.66 0.32
C THR A 51 -5.75 13.18 1.56
N ASP A 52 -4.42 13.21 1.52
CA ASP A 52 -3.54 13.56 2.64
C ASP A 52 -3.85 12.75 3.91
N SER A 53 -4.13 11.45 3.73
CA SER A 53 -4.67 10.59 4.78
C SER A 53 -3.75 9.42 5.14
N PHE A 54 -3.87 8.95 6.38
CA PHE A 54 -3.18 7.76 6.87
C PHE A 54 -4.20 6.63 7.10
N LEU A 55 -3.96 5.48 6.49
CA LEU A 55 -4.82 4.32 6.58
C LEU A 55 -4.00 3.12 7.07
N GLY A 56 -4.46 2.43 8.11
CA GLY A 56 -3.79 1.23 8.63
C GLY A 56 -4.12 0.00 7.78
N GLU A 57 -5.30 -0.55 8.01
CA GLU A 57 -5.87 -1.73 7.34
C GLU A 57 -7.13 -1.31 6.58
N VAL A 58 -7.18 -1.60 5.29
CA VAL A 58 -8.26 -1.17 4.40
C VAL A 58 -8.81 -2.34 3.61
N HIS A 59 -10.12 -2.52 3.70
CA HIS A 59 -10.88 -3.50 2.90
C HIS A 59 -11.90 -2.75 2.07
N THR A 60 -11.72 -2.75 0.75
CA THR A 60 -12.65 -2.05 -0.14
C THR A 60 -12.69 -2.62 -1.55
N GLN A 61 -13.77 -2.42 -2.28
CA GLN A 61 -13.80 -2.84 -3.69
C GLN A 61 -13.06 -1.85 -4.58
N ASN A 62 -13.18 -0.56 -4.29
CA ASN A 62 -12.55 0.52 -5.05
C ASN A 62 -11.81 1.49 -4.13
N ALA A 63 -10.49 1.56 -4.27
CA ALA A 63 -9.66 2.48 -3.51
C ALA A 63 -9.06 3.58 -4.40
N THR A 64 -9.37 4.84 -4.11
CA THR A 64 -8.71 6.00 -4.72
C THR A 64 -7.90 6.74 -3.67
N ILE A 65 -6.57 6.71 -3.81
CA ILE A 65 -5.64 7.37 -2.88
C ILE A 65 -4.87 8.44 -3.66
N LYS A 66 -5.26 9.69 -3.47
CA LYS A 66 -4.62 10.83 -4.15
C LYS A 66 -3.27 11.14 -3.53
N ARG A 67 -3.23 11.31 -2.21
CA ARG A 67 -2.02 11.54 -1.41
C ARG A 67 -2.22 10.88 -0.06
N GLY A 68 -1.22 10.20 0.46
CA GLY A 68 -1.35 9.58 1.76
C GLY A 68 -0.47 8.37 1.95
N PHE A 69 -0.69 7.69 3.08
CA PHE A 69 -0.03 6.44 3.40
C PHE A 69 -1.07 5.37 3.71
N THR A 70 -0.86 4.16 3.21
CA THR A 70 -1.68 3.00 3.57
C THR A 70 -0.80 1.84 3.98
N GLY A 71 -1.06 1.22 5.14
CA GLY A 71 -0.31 0.07 5.63
C GLY A 71 -0.61 -1.19 4.83
N TYR A 72 -1.83 -1.71 4.97
CA TYR A 72 -2.36 -2.89 4.28
C TYR A 72 -3.65 -2.52 3.55
N LEU A 73 -3.70 -2.80 2.25
CA LEU A 73 -4.85 -2.52 1.40
C LEU A 73 -5.24 -3.76 0.62
N HIS A 74 -6.45 -4.25 0.87
CA HIS A 74 -7.09 -5.29 0.07
C HIS A 74 -8.19 -4.67 -0.77
N THR A 75 -8.05 -4.76 -2.10
CA THR A 75 -9.03 -4.18 -3.00
C THR A 75 -9.08 -4.81 -4.37
N ASP A 76 -10.24 -4.79 -5.03
CA ASP A 76 -10.35 -5.28 -6.39
C ASP A 76 -9.70 -4.32 -7.39
N GLN A 77 -9.86 -3.02 -7.16
CA GLN A 77 -9.29 -1.95 -7.99
C GLN A 77 -8.69 -0.83 -7.15
N ILE A 78 -7.45 -0.46 -7.45
CA ILE A 78 -6.76 0.68 -6.84
C ILE A 78 -6.32 1.71 -7.88
N ALA A 79 -6.62 2.98 -7.60
CA ALA A 79 -6.04 4.13 -8.26
C ALA A 79 -5.21 4.92 -7.23
N SER A 80 -3.88 4.95 -7.41
CA SER A 80 -2.97 5.72 -6.56
C SER A 80 -2.16 6.72 -7.39
N GLU A 81 -2.23 8.00 -7.04
CA GLU A 81 -1.47 9.09 -7.69
C GLU A 81 -0.17 9.39 -6.91
N GLN A 82 -0.28 9.83 -5.67
CA GLN A 82 0.87 10.21 -4.82
C GLN A 82 0.75 9.56 -3.43
N GLY A 83 0.19 8.36 -3.38
CA GLY A 83 0.05 7.57 -2.17
C GLY A 83 1.17 6.55 -2.01
N ILE A 84 1.75 6.47 -0.81
CA ILE A 84 2.67 5.39 -0.44
C ILE A 84 1.82 4.26 0.17
N ALA A 85 1.78 3.12 -0.50
CA ALA A 85 1.17 1.92 0.06
C ALA A 85 2.25 0.93 0.50
N GLY A 86 2.09 0.39 1.70
CA GLY A 86 2.96 -0.61 2.31
C GLY A 86 2.81 -1.94 1.61
N VAL A 87 1.68 -2.62 1.84
CA VAL A 87 1.30 -3.88 1.19
C VAL A 87 -0.05 -3.70 0.52
N VAL A 88 -0.08 -3.85 -0.79
CA VAL A 88 -1.33 -3.83 -1.58
C VAL A 88 -1.55 -5.20 -2.19
N THR A 89 -2.74 -5.76 -1.97
CA THR A 89 -3.20 -6.98 -2.62
C THR A 89 -4.41 -6.63 -3.49
N THR A 90 -4.27 -6.80 -4.80
CA THR A 90 -5.34 -6.46 -5.74
C THR A 90 -5.35 -7.33 -6.99
N ASN A 91 -6.50 -7.43 -7.66
CA ASN A 91 -6.60 -8.15 -8.92
C ASN A 91 -6.06 -7.27 -10.06
N ASP A 92 -6.52 -6.02 -10.14
CA ASP A 92 -6.12 -5.03 -11.14
C ASP A 92 -5.60 -3.75 -10.48
N ALA A 93 -4.30 -3.48 -10.63
CA ALA A 93 -3.67 -2.26 -10.12
C ALA A 93 -3.41 -1.24 -11.24
N VAL A 94 -3.87 0.00 -11.06
CA VAL A 94 -3.45 1.15 -11.87
C VAL A 94 -2.68 2.13 -11.00
N ILE A 95 -1.35 2.14 -11.14
CA ILE A 95 -0.48 3.03 -10.36
C ILE A 95 0.07 4.12 -11.25
N HIS A 96 -0.04 5.36 -10.76
CA HIS A 96 0.49 6.57 -11.37
C HIS A 96 1.37 7.29 -10.32
N GLY A 97 2.42 6.65 -9.79
CA GLY A 97 3.12 7.19 -8.61
C GLY A 97 4.22 6.33 -8.02
N THR A 98 4.51 6.52 -6.72
CA THR A 98 5.52 5.74 -5.97
C THR A 98 4.86 4.76 -5.00
N SER A 99 5.10 3.45 -5.13
CA SER A 99 4.58 2.43 -4.19
C SER A 99 5.70 1.64 -3.47
N GLY A 100 5.39 1.09 -2.28
CA GLY A 100 6.32 0.28 -1.49
C GLY A 100 6.39 -1.15 -2.01
N VAL A 101 5.52 -2.02 -1.48
CA VAL A 101 5.39 -3.43 -1.87
C VAL A 101 4.00 -3.67 -2.46
N MET A 102 3.94 -4.26 -3.65
CA MET A 102 2.68 -4.58 -4.31
C MET A 102 2.62 -6.03 -4.73
N VAL A 103 1.48 -6.66 -4.46
CA VAL A 103 1.14 -8.00 -4.91
C VAL A 103 -0.15 -7.92 -5.74
N ALA A 104 -0.09 -8.26 -7.03
CA ALA A 104 -1.27 -8.19 -7.89
C ALA A 104 -1.29 -9.25 -8.98
N GLN A 105 -2.47 -9.54 -9.53
CA GLN A 105 -2.55 -10.47 -10.68
C GLN A 105 -2.12 -9.75 -11.97
N SER A 106 -2.73 -8.61 -12.26
CA SER A 106 -2.36 -7.72 -13.37
C SER A 106 -2.03 -6.32 -12.85
N VAL A 107 -0.90 -5.77 -13.30
CA VAL A 107 -0.51 -4.39 -12.97
C VAL A 107 -0.33 -3.60 -14.24
N ARG A 108 -1.05 -2.48 -14.34
CA ARG A 108 -0.84 -1.45 -15.36
C ARG A 108 -0.13 -0.26 -14.75
N MET A 109 1.10 -0.01 -15.22
CA MET A 109 1.94 1.06 -14.70
C MET A 109 2.32 2.04 -15.80
N THR A 110 2.09 3.31 -15.52
CA THR A 110 2.50 4.42 -16.38
C THR A 110 3.36 5.36 -15.54
N GLU A 111 4.64 5.52 -15.91
CA GLU A 111 5.60 6.42 -15.26
C GLU A 111 5.70 6.28 -13.72
N SER A 112 5.67 5.04 -13.24
CA SER A 112 5.58 4.76 -11.81
C SER A 112 6.86 4.16 -11.24
N ARG A 113 7.12 4.47 -9.95
CA ARG A 113 8.24 3.95 -9.15
C ARG A 113 7.71 2.97 -8.11
N SER A 114 8.32 1.81 -7.97
CA SER A 114 7.95 0.90 -6.89
C SER A 114 9.19 0.34 -6.20
N GLY A 115 9.08 0.01 -4.92
CA GLY A 115 10.13 -0.73 -4.22
C GLY A 115 10.17 -2.18 -4.71
N VAL A 116 9.10 -2.91 -4.42
CA VAL A 116 8.97 -4.33 -4.73
C VAL A 116 7.63 -4.58 -5.42
N ILE A 117 7.65 -5.23 -6.57
CA ILE A 117 6.44 -5.67 -7.28
C ILE A 117 6.48 -7.18 -7.44
N VAL A 118 5.41 -7.84 -7.01
CA VAL A 118 5.13 -9.24 -7.27
C VAL A 118 3.84 -9.31 -8.08
N ALA A 119 3.94 -9.59 -9.37
CA ALA A 119 2.75 -9.66 -10.22
C ALA A 119 2.83 -10.75 -11.28
N ARG A 120 1.71 -11.40 -11.58
CA ARG A 120 1.69 -12.44 -12.62
C ARG A 120 1.91 -11.84 -14.00
N GLU A 121 1.22 -10.74 -14.29
CA GLU A 121 1.28 -10.02 -15.56
C GLU A 121 1.52 -8.51 -15.31
N ILE A 122 2.48 -7.94 -16.02
CA ILE A 122 2.81 -6.51 -15.95
C ILE A 122 2.73 -5.91 -17.35
N HIS A 123 1.92 -4.87 -17.50
CA HIS A 123 1.74 -4.11 -18.75
C HIS A 123 2.01 -2.62 -18.52
N GLY A 124 2.66 -1.94 -19.45
CA GLY A 124 2.93 -0.51 -19.30
C GLY A 124 4.06 0.02 -20.17
N ALA A 125 4.23 1.36 -20.17
CA ALA A 125 5.22 2.02 -21.03
C ALA A 125 6.60 2.16 -20.36
N LYS A 126 6.67 2.39 -19.04
CA LYS A 126 7.91 2.46 -18.24
C LYS A 126 7.63 2.14 -16.77
N VAL A 127 8.32 1.13 -16.24
CA VAL A 127 8.26 0.74 -14.82
C VAL A 127 9.65 0.85 -14.21
N LYS A 128 9.77 1.64 -13.13
CA LYS A 128 11.01 1.76 -12.35
C LYS A 128 10.81 1.03 -11.03
N THR A 129 11.47 -0.10 -10.85
CA THR A 129 11.39 -0.84 -9.58
C THR A 129 12.75 -1.29 -9.08
N VAL A 130 12.88 -1.46 -7.75
CA VAL A 130 14.10 -1.99 -7.12
C VAL A 130 14.13 -3.51 -7.24
N PHE A 131 13.01 -4.17 -6.97
CA PHE A 131 12.83 -5.61 -7.15
C PHE A 131 11.53 -5.90 -7.92
N LEU A 132 11.64 -6.75 -8.95
CA LEU A 132 10.51 -7.19 -9.77
C LEU A 132 10.49 -8.72 -9.81
N LEU A 133 9.39 -9.31 -9.38
CA LEU A 133 9.13 -10.73 -9.55
C LEU A 133 7.85 -10.89 -10.38
N SER A 134 7.99 -11.41 -11.60
CA SER A 134 6.86 -11.60 -12.50
C SER A 134 7.03 -12.80 -13.41
N THR A 135 5.91 -13.43 -13.76
CA THR A 135 5.87 -14.57 -14.69
C THR A 135 5.86 -14.10 -16.15
N ARG A 136 5.24 -12.95 -16.44
CA ARG A 136 5.14 -12.38 -17.79
C ARG A 136 5.17 -10.85 -17.73
N VAL A 137 6.07 -10.23 -18.49
CA VAL A 137 6.27 -8.78 -18.54
C VAL A 137 6.19 -8.32 -19.99
N ASP A 138 5.13 -7.59 -20.33
CA ASP A 138 4.93 -6.97 -21.64
C ASP A 138 5.02 -5.44 -21.47
N ALA A 139 6.18 -4.98 -21.01
CA ALA A 139 6.48 -3.58 -20.75
C ALA A 139 7.99 -3.30 -20.90
N PRO A 140 8.41 -2.11 -21.38
CA PRO A 140 9.79 -1.65 -21.28
C PRO A 140 10.13 -1.41 -19.80
N VAL A 141 10.67 -2.43 -19.13
CA VAL A 141 11.16 -2.33 -17.75
C VAL A 141 12.53 -1.69 -17.76
N GLU A 142 12.63 -0.52 -17.14
CA GLU A 142 13.89 0.17 -16.89
C GLU A 142 14.22 -0.07 -15.42
N THR A 143 14.86 -1.20 -15.12
CA THR A 143 15.32 -1.51 -13.77
C THR A 143 16.35 -0.47 -13.39
N VAL A 144 16.04 0.33 -12.36
CA VAL A 144 16.92 1.42 -11.88
C VAL A 144 18.23 0.87 -11.30
N VAL A 145 18.31 -0.45 -11.16
CA VAL A 145 19.47 -1.16 -10.64
C VAL A 145 20.20 -1.84 -11.79
N ASP A 146 21.15 -1.11 -12.37
CA ASP A 146 22.12 -1.66 -13.32
C ASP A 146 22.94 -2.76 -12.61
N THR A 147 23.28 -3.86 -13.30
CA THR A 147 23.97 -5.02 -12.68
C THR A 147 25.28 -4.62 -12.00
N ARG A 148 25.92 -3.54 -12.50
CA ARG A 148 27.12 -2.94 -11.93
C ARG A 148 26.87 -2.24 -10.59
N SER A 149 25.71 -1.62 -10.43
CA SER A 149 25.29 -0.94 -9.20
C SER A 149 24.97 -1.95 -8.09
N ILE A 150 24.46 -3.14 -8.41
CA ILE A 150 24.21 -4.22 -7.43
C ILE A 150 25.52 -4.67 -6.78
N ALA A 151 26.55 -4.91 -7.59
CA ALA A 151 27.86 -5.35 -7.08
C ALA A 151 28.49 -4.30 -6.16
N LEU A 152 28.41 -3.02 -6.52
CA LEU A 152 28.89 -1.90 -5.71
C LEU A 152 28.12 -1.76 -4.39
N PHE A 153 26.79 -1.86 -4.43
CA PHE A 153 25.96 -1.77 -3.24
C PHE A 153 26.20 -2.94 -2.28
N GLY A 154 26.28 -4.17 -2.80
CA GLY A 154 26.63 -5.36 -2.03
C GLY A 154 28.01 -5.27 -1.40
N ALA A 155 29.01 -4.78 -2.15
CA ALA A 155 30.36 -4.57 -1.62
C ALA A 155 30.39 -3.52 -0.51
N ALA A 156 29.71 -2.39 -0.70
CA ALA A 156 29.64 -1.33 0.31
C ALA A 156 28.92 -1.79 1.59
N ALA A 157 27.77 -2.45 1.45
CA ALA A 157 27.01 -2.99 2.58
C ALA A 157 27.82 -4.08 3.33
N GLY A 158 28.48 -4.99 2.60
CA GLY A 158 29.34 -6.02 3.18
C GLY A 158 30.53 -5.45 3.94
N LEU A 159 31.15 -4.38 3.44
CA LEU A 159 32.28 -3.71 4.09
C LEU A 159 31.84 -3.07 5.41
N VAL A 160 30.72 -2.33 5.41
CA VAL A 160 30.16 -1.75 6.64
C VAL A 160 29.82 -2.83 7.65
N PHE A 161 29.14 -3.90 7.21
CA PHE A 161 28.77 -5.01 8.09
C PHE A 161 30.00 -5.74 8.65
N GLY A 162 31.03 -5.94 7.82
CA GLY A 162 32.31 -6.54 8.21
C GLY A 162 33.07 -5.71 9.25
N ILE A 163 33.08 -4.38 9.11
CA ILE A 163 33.67 -3.48 10.11
C ILE A 163 32.92 -3.59 11.44
N ILE A 164 31.59 -3.49 11.42
CA ILE A 164 30.77 -3.52 12.64
C ILE A 164 30.96 -4.87 13.38
N THR A 165 30.84 -5.98 12.66
CA THR A 165 31.02 -7.32 13.24
C THR A 165 32.46 -7.57 13.70
N GLY A 166 33.45 -7.07 12.96
CA GLY A 166 34.86 -7.10 13.34
C GLY A 166 35.15 -6.36 14.64
N LEU A 167 34.67 -5.12 14.76
CA LEU A 167 34.80 -4.33 15.99
C LEU A 167 34.06 -5.00 17.16
N PHE A 168 32.85 -5.50 16.94
CA PHE A 168 32.06 -6.17 17.98
C PHE A 168 32.75 -7.44 18.48
N ARG A 169 33.36 -8.22 17.58
CA ARG A 169 34.14 -9.42 17.94
C ARG A 169 35.40 -9.05 18.73
N TRP A 170 36.10 -7.99 18.34
CA TRP A 170 37.28 -7.51 19.05
C TRP A 170 36.94 -6.99 20.45
N LEU A 171 35.82 -6.26 20.60
CA LEU A 171 35.35 -5.77 21.90
C LEU A 171 35.01 -6.92 22.85
N ARG A 172 34.38 -7.99 22.33
CA ARG A 172 33.99 -9.16 23.11
C ARG A 172 35.18 -10.04 23.51
N TYR A 173 36.29 -9.99 22.77
CA TYR A 173 37.52 -10.72 23.11
C TYR A 173 38.35 -10.03 24.21
N ARG A 174 38.01 -8.77 24.54
CA ARG A 174 38.72 -7.95 25.52
C ARG A 174 38.07 -7.93 26.92
N ARG A 175 36.94 -8.63 27.08
CA ARG A 175 36.31 -8.96 28.37
C ARG A 175 36.47 -10.44 28.62
#